data_AF-A0A7W3J5E3-F1
#
_entry.id   AF-A0A7W3J5E3-F1
#
_cell.length_a   1.000
_cell.length_b   1.000
_cell.length_c   1.000
_cell.angle_alpha   90.00
_cell.angle_beta   90.00
_cell.angle_gamma   90.00
#
_symmetry.space_group_name_H-M   'P 1'
#
loop_
_entity.id
_entity.type
_entity.pdbx_description
1 polymer ?
#
loop_
_entity_poly.entity_id
_entity_poly.type
_entity_poly.pdbx_seq_one_letter_code
_entity_poly.pdbx_strand_id
1 'polypeptide(L)'
;MTTSIVTPAEAGAEIPIELLYRVPYGKVLHGKDCQHLTPSRLATLQPATDLDRQKFKICRSCLVALDGDPGRDDFESFDAALEALHVPQTNRPTMRAIAEGLDTSRIWIPATRAYVAVSPGTGHEVTAFFNKDSVDVRQEEGGYERLVLSTPAMPAARTTAAKAGGARKTKAAAAQEPEPAPPTCPTCYMQLPGTGICDSCD
;
A
#
# COMPACT_ATOMS: atom_id res chain seq x y z
N MET A 1 -30.51 -3.54 32.01
CA MET A 1 -29.71 -2.93 30.94
C MET A 1 -28.25 -3.13 31.31
N THR A 2 -27.66 -4.21 30.82
CA THR A 2 -26.31 -4.65 31.20
C THR A 2 -25.35 -4.06 30.19
N THR A 3 -24.59 -3.05 30.59
CA THR A 3 -23.50 -2.47 29.80
C THR A 3 -22.35 -3.48 29.73
N SER A 4 -22.25 -4.19 28.61
CA SER A 4 -21.06 -5.00 28.28
C SER A 4 -19.84 -4.09 28.21
N ILE A 5 -18.91 -4.31 29.14
CA ILE A 5 -17.57 -3.73 29.12
C ILE A 5 -16.83 -4.45 28.00
N VAL A 6 -16.61 -3.79 26.86
CA VAL A 6 -15.75 -4.32 25.80
C VAL A 6 -14.32 -4.30 26.34
N THR A 7 -13.85 -5.46 26.80
CA THR A 7 -12.49 -5.67 27.28
C THR A 7 -11.52 -5.43 26.12
N PRO A 8 -10.43 -4.66 26.30
CA PRO A 8 -9.54 -4.23 25.21
C PRO A 8 -8.58 -5.33 24.70
N ALA A 9 -9.02 -6.59 24.67
CA ALA A 9 -8.24 -7.79 24.37
C ALA A 9 -8.41 -8.34 22.94
N GLU A 10 -9.20 -7.68 22.08
CA GLU A 10 -9.55 -8.29 20.79
C GLU A 10 -8.41 -8.30 19.75
N ALA A 11 -7.46 -7.36 19.84
CA ALA A 11 -6.33 -7.34 18.90
C ALA A 11 -5.27 -8.41 19.26
N GLY A 12 -5.15 -9.45 18.42
CA GLY A 12 -4.18 -10.54 18.58
C GLY A 12 -4.63 -11.67 19.52
N ALA A 13 -5.93 -11.79 19.76
CA ALA A 13 -6.49 -12.90 20.56
C ALA A 13 -6.20 -14.28 19.94
N GLU A 14 -6.06 -14.34 18.61
CA GLU A 14 -5.80 -15.55 17.84
C GLU A 14 -4.32 -15.97 17.84
N ILE A 15 -3.39 -15.04 18.14
CA ILE A 15 -1.96 -15.38 18.27
C ILE A 15 -1.82 -16.45 19.36
N PRO A 16 -1.10 -17.57 19.16
CA PRO A 16 -0.89 -18.57 20.22
C PRO A 16 -0.13 -18.03 21.44
N ILE A 17 -0.50 -18.44 22.66
CA ILE A 17 0.16 -17.98 23.91
C ILE A 17 1.64 -18.35 23.97
N GLU A 18 2.00 -19.47 23.34
CA GLU A 18 3.38 -19.98 23.28
C GLU A 18 4.33 -19.05 22.51
N LEU A 19 3.79 -18.17 21.65
CA LEU A 19 4.57 -17.16 20.93
C LEU A 19 4.76 -15.87 21.73
N LEU A 20 4.11 -15.75 22.90
CA LEU A 20 4.12 -14.54 23.72
C LEU A 20 5.00 -14.70 24.94
N TYR A 21 5.70 -13.62 25.24
CA TYR A 21 6.60 -13.47 26.35
C TYR A 21 6.33 -12.15 27.07
N ARG A 22 6.56 -12.14 28.37
CA ARG A 22 6.52 -10.93 29.18
C ARG A 22 7.93 -10.54 29.59
N VAL A 23 8.19 -9.24 29.62
CA VAL A 23 9.34 -8.69 30.31
C VAL A 23 8.98 -8.58 31.80
N PRO A 24 9.86 -8.97 32.74
CA PRO A 24 9.62 -8.75 34.17
C PRO A 24 9.30 -7.29 34.46
N TYR A 25 8.21 -7.07 35.19
CA TYR A 25 7.64 -5.74 35.50
C TYR A 25 7.13 -4.94 34.28
N GLY A 26 7.06 -5.57 33.10
CA GLY A 26 6.46 -5.01 31.90
C GLY A 26 4.93 -4.95 31.97
N LYS A 27 4.33 -4.12 31.11
CA LYS A 27 2.87 -3.95 31.00
C LYS A 27 2.31 -4.45 29.66
N VAL A 28 3.16 -5.05 28.82
CA VAL A 28 2.82 -5.52 27.48
C VAL A 28 3.50 -6.85 27.19
N LEU A 29 2.91 -7.63 26.31
CA LEU A 29 3.45 -8.90 25.81
C LEU A 29 4.28 -8.67 24.55
N HIS A 30 5.26 -9.53 24.32
CA HIS A 30 6.20 -9.45 23.22
C HIS A 30 6.35 -10.81 22.55
N GLY A 31 6.71 -10.83 21.27
CA GLY A 31 7.31 -12.01 20.66
C GLY A 31 8.75 -12.22 21.15
N LYS A 32 9.27 -13.43 20.95
CA LYS A 32 10.62 -13.83 21.37
C LYS A 32 11.73 -12.91 20.85
N ASP A 33 11.56 -12.37 19.65
CA ASP A 33 12.55 -11.55 18.94
C ASP A 33 12.04 -10.13 18.68
N CYS A 34 11.36 -9.53 19.66
CA CYS A 34 10.80 -8.20 19.54
C CYS A 34 11.86 -7.13 19.27
N GLN A 35 11.84 -6.52 18.08
CA GLN A 35 12.84 -5.55 17.62
C GLN A 35 12.95 -4.26 18.45
N HIS A 36 11.91 -3.87 19.20
CA HIS A 36 12.01 -2.68 20.05
C HIS A 36 12.71 -2.96 21.39
N LEU A 37 12.85 -4.24 21.77
CA LEU A 37 13.51 -4.61 23.02
C LEU A 37 15.03 -4.59 22.84
N THR A 38 15.73 -4.08 23.85
CA THR A 38 17.18 -4.19 23.90
C THR A 38 17.59 -5.67 24.10
N PRO A 39 18.80 -6.07 23.67
CA PRO A 39 19.30 -7.42 23.89
C PRO A 39 19.24 -7.86 25.36
N SER A 40 19.51 -6.93 26.28
CA SER A 40 19.40 -7.15 27.72
C SER A 40 17.97 -7.46 28.19
N ARG A 41 16.95 -6.87 27.56
CA ARG A 41 15.54 -7.14 27.88
C ARG A 41 15.07 -8.45 27.26
N LEU A 42 15.50 -8.75 26.04
CA LEU A 42 15.23 -10.03 25.38
C LEU A 42 15.72 -11.22 26.21
N ALA A 43 16.90 -11.10 26.81
CA ALA A 43 17.47 -12.13 27.70
C ALA A 43 16.66 -12.37 28.99
N THR A 44 15.78 -11.43 29.38
CA THR A 44 14.95 -11.53 30.59
C THR A 44 13.52 -11.98 30.31
N LEU A 45 13.18 -12.27 29.05
CA LEU A 45 11.83 -12.66 28.66
C LEU A 45 11.40 -13.95 29.36
N GLN A 46 10.19 -13.93 29.90
CA GLN A 46 9.53 -15.08 30.49
C GLN A 46 8.34 -15.48 29.61
N PRO A 47 8.08 -16.79 29.40
CA PRO A 47 6.86 -17.22 28.71
C PRO A 47 5.62 -16.60 29.35
N ALA A 48 4.72 -16.08 28.51
CA ALA A 48 3.47 -15.50 28.99
C ALA A 48 2.53 -16.61 29.47
N THR A 49 1.78 -16.31 30.52
CA THR A 49 0.68 -17.17 31.00
C THR A 49 -0.66 -16.70 30.45
N ASP A 50 -1.70 -17.54 30.54
CA ASP A 50 -3.07 -17.13 30.18
C ASP A 50 -3.56 -15.93 31.00
N LEU A 51 -3.12 -15.81 32.25
CA LEU A 51 -3.39 -14.65 33.09
C LEU A 51 -2.71 -13.38 32.55
N ASP A 52 -1.48 -13.49 32.05
CA ASP A 52 -0.79 -12.37 31.42
C ASP A 52 -1.52 -11.93 30.13
N ARG A 53 -2.06 -12.87 29.34
CA ARG A 53 -2.88 -12.57 28.14
C ARG A 53 -4.17 -11.84 28.45
N GLN A 54 -4.85 -12.21 29.53
CA GLN A 54 -6.06 -11.51 29.96
C GLN A 54 -5.76 -10.09 30.47
N LYS A 55 -4.55 -9.87 30.99
CA LYS A 55 -4.17 -8.64 31.69
C LYS A 55 -3.44 -7.62 30.81
N PHE A 56 -2.62 -8.08 29.87
CA PHE A 56 -1.69 -7.25 29.14
C PHE A 56 -1.96 -7.29 27.64
N LYS A 57 -1.84 -6.11 27.01
CA LYS A 57 -1.89 -6.00 25.55
C LYS A 57 -0.59 -6.52 24.93
N ILE A 58 -0.67 -7.05 23.72
CA ILE A 58 0.51 -7.34 22.91
C ILE A 58 1.12 -6.02 22.44
N CYS A 59 2.44 -5.92 22.50
CA CYS A 59 3.20 -4.82 21.91
C CYS A 59 2.76 -4.62 20.45
N ARG A 60 2.60 -3.36 20.03
CA ARG A 60 2.19 -3.05 18.67
C ARG A 60 3.09 -3.66 17.59
N SER A 61 4.42 -3.58 17.75
CA SER A 61 5.37 -4.17 16.79
C SER A 61 5.29 -5.69 16.76
N CYS A 62 5.08 -6.33 17.90
CA CYS A 62 4.89 -7.78 17.97
C CYS A 62 3.54 -8.21 17.40
N LEU A 63 2.49 -7.44 17.64
CA LEU A 63 1.20 -7.67 17.02
C LEU A 63 1.33 -7.63 15.49
N VAL A 64 2.01 -6.62 14.94
CA VAL A 64 2.25 -6.54 13.49
C VAL A 64 3.08 -7.73 12.97
N ALA A 65 4.08 -8.17 13.74
CA ALA A 65 4.96 -9.27 13.33
C ALA A 65 4.31 -10.66 13.46
N LEU A 66 3.39 -10.84 14.42
CA LEU A 66 2.78 -12.13 14.75
C LEU A 66 1.38 -12.30 14.12
N ASP A 67 0.58 -11.24 14.07
CA ASP A 67 -0.80 -11.21 13.55
C ASP A 67 -0.87 -10.71 12.10
N GLY A 68 0.16 -10.02 11.64
CA GLY A 68 0.10 -9.17 10.45
C GLY A 68 -0.22 -7.71 10.80
N ASP A 69 -0.04 -6.81 9.83
CA ASP A 69 -0.32 -5.39 10.03
C ASP A 69 -1.85 -5.21 10.02
N PRO A 70 -2.50 -4.78 11.13
CA PRO A 70 -3.97 -4.74 11.24
C PRO A 70 -4.62 -3.68 10.35
N GLY A 71 -3.84 -2.96 9.56
CA GLY A 71 -4.31 -2.15 8.45
C GLY A 71 -4.07 -2.81 7.10
N ARG A 72 -3.97 -4.15 7.01
CA ARG A 72 -3.74 -4.88 5.76
C ARG A 72 -4.53 -6.18 5.77
N ASP A 73 -5.07 -6.55 4.62
CA ASP A 73 -5.65 -7.86 4.37
C ASP A 73 -4.58 -8.68 3.64
N ASP A 74 -4.06 -9.75 4.26
CA ASP A 74 -3.17 -10.71 3.60
C ASP A 74 -4.00 -11.75 2.80
N PHE A 75 -3.47 -12.22 1.68
CA PHE A 75 -4.14 -13.16 0.76
C PHE A 75 -3.24 -14.35 0.46
N GLU A 76 -3.82 -15.55 0.41
CA GLU A 76 -3.12 -16.77 0.02
C GLU A 76 -2.93 -16.90 -1.50
N SER A 77 -3.65 -16.10 -2.28
CA SER A 77 -3.63 -16.13 -3.74
C SER A 77 -3.59 -14.73 -4.33
N PHE A 78 -2.78 -14.57 -5.37
CA PHE A 78 -2.69 -13.33 -6.12
C PHE A 78 -4.01 -13.00 -6.82
N ASP A 79 -4.71 -13.99 -7.37
CA ASP A 79 -6.02 -13.77 -8.00
C ASP A 79 -7.07 -13.30 -6.99
N ALA A 80 -7.06 -13.85 -5.77
CA ALA A 80 -7.96 -13.41 -4.70
C ALA A 80 -7.71 -11.96 -4.32
N ALA A 81 -6.44 -11.54 -4.27
CA ALA A 81 -6.07 -10.14 -4.02
C ALA A 81 -6.50 -9.21 -5.18
N LEU A 82 -6.28 -9.61 -6.44
CA LEU A 82 -6.73 -8.84 -7.61
C LEU A 82 -8.27 -8.69 -7.63
N GLU A 83 -8.99 -9.74 -7.24
CA GLU A 83 -10.44 -9.70 -7.10
C GLU A 83 -10.88 -8.76 -5.99
N ALA A 84 -10.28 -8.88 -4.80
CA ALA A 84 -10.60 -8.04 -3.66
C ALA A 84 -10.28 -6.55 -3.91
N LEU A 85 -9.28 -6.23 -4.74
CA LEU A 85 -8.98 -4.87 -5.19
C LEU A 85 -9.95 -4.38 -6.29
N HIS A 86 -10.75 -5.27 -6.88
CA HIS A 86 -11.58 -5.01 -8.06
C HIS A 86 -10.77 -4.58 -9.28
N VAL A 87 -9.67 -5.29 -9.56
CA VAL A 87 -8.90 -5.07 -10.80
C VAL A 87 -9.75 -5.48 -12.01
N PRO A 88 -9.80 -4.65 -13.08
CA PRO A 88 -10.49 -4.98 -14.32
C PRO A 88 -10.02 -6.32 -14.89
N GLN A 89 -10.97 -7.17 -15.30
CA GLN A 89 -10.67 -8.50 -15.86
C GLN A 89 -9.72 -8.44 -17.05
N THR A 90 -9.76 -7.36 -17.83
CA THR A 90 -8.84 -7.13 -18.96
C THR A 90 -7.38 -7.00 -18.55
N ASN A 91 -7.12 -6.53 -17.32
CA ASN A 91 -5.78 -6.25 -16.82
C ASN A 91 -5.18 -7.46 -16.07
N ARG A 92 -6.03 -8.34 -15.52
CA ARG A 92 -5.59 -9.49 -14.71
C ARG A 92 -4.61 -10.43 -15.43
N PRO A 93 -4.80 -10.80 -16.72
CA PRO A 93 -3.84 -11.66 -17.41
C PRO A 93 -2.43 -11.07 -17.48
N THR A 94 -2.32 -9.78 -17.79
CA THR A 94 -1.01 -9.10 -17.85
C THR A 94 -0.38 -8.99 -16.47
N MET A 95 -1.17 -8.70 -15.43
CA MET A 95 -0.67 -8.68 -14.06
C MET A 95 -0.18 -10.04 -13.58
N ARG A 96 -0.86 -11.13 -13.95
CA ARG A 96 -0.39 -12.49 -13.65
C ARG A 96 0.93 -12.79 -14.33
N ALA A 97 1.07 -12.46 -15.61
CA ALA A 97 2.32 -12.65 -16.33
C ALA A 97 3.49 -11.87 -15.69
N ILE A 98 3.24 -10.68 -15.14
CA ILE A 98 4.26 -9.94 -14.38
C ILE A 98 4.56 -10.64 -13.04
N ALA A 99 3.52 -11.08 -12.32
CA ALA A 99 3.66 -11.73 -11.02
C ALA A 99 4.38 -13.10 -11.09
N GLU A 100 4.30 -13.83 -12.20
CA GLU A 100 5.03 -15.09 -12.42
C GLU A 100 6.55 -14.91 -12.34
N GLY A 101 7.06 -13.70 -12.64
CA GLY A 101 8.48 -13.36 -12.53
C GLY A 101 8.90 -12.88 -11.14
N LEU A 102 7.98 -12.82 -10.17
CA LEU A 102 8.21 -12.25 -8.85
C LEU A 102 8.01 -13.29 -7.75
N ASP A 103 8.71 -13.09 -6.64
CA ASP A 103 8.39 -13.81 -5.41
C ASP A 103 7.13 -13.18 -4.78
N THR A 104 6.05 -13.96 -4.78
CA THR A 104 4.73 -13.61 -4.28
C THR A 104 4.37 -14.37 -3.01
N SER A 105 5.38 -14.85 -2.26
CA SER A 105 5.18 -15.59 -1.01
C SER A 105 4.34 -14.85 0.03
N ARG A 106 4.29 -13.52 -0.05
CA ARG A 106 3.37 -12.69 0.71
C ARG A 106 2.62 -11.74 -0.21
N ILE A 107 1.30 -11.68 -0.06
CA ILE A 107 0.40 -10.86 -0.87
C ILE A 107 -0.55 -10.14 0.08
N TRP A 108 -0.69 -8.83 -0.05
CA TRP A 108 -1.61 -8.09 0.81
C TRP A 108 -2.17 -6.83 0.15
N ILE A 109 -3.29 -6.35 0.69
CA ILE A 109 -3.91 -5.08 0.33
C ILE A 109 -3.90 -4.19 1.59
N PRO A 110 -3.38 -2.95 1.53
CA PRO A 110 -3.49 -2.04 2.66
C PRO A 110 -4.95 -1.62 2.88
N ALA A 111 -5.27 -1.09 4.06
CA ALA A 111 -6.62 -0.68 4.45
C ALA A 111 -7.23 0.35 3.49
N THR A 112 -6.39 1.16 2.83
CA THR A 112 -6.80 2.12 1.81
C THR A 112 -7.28 1.46 0.51
N ARG A 113 -6.99 0.17 0.32
CA ARG A 113 -7.27 -0.63 -0.90
C ARG A 113 -6.79 0.06 -2.17
N ALA A 114 -5.62 0.70 -2.11
CA ALA A 114 -5.04 1.41 -3.24
C ALA A 114 -4.35 0.47 -4.24
N TYR A 115 -3.74 -0.61 -3.74
CA TYR A 115 -2.94 -1.55 -4.53
C TYR A 115 -2.91 -2.94 -3.87
N VAL A 116 -2.48 -3.95 -4.62
CA VAL A 116 -1.98 -5.23 -4.08
C VAL A 116 -0.46 -5.13 -4.01
N ALA A 117 0.13 -5.41 -2.86
CA ALA A 117 1.59 -5.50 -2.71
C ALA A 117 2.01 -6.96 -2.61
N VAL A 118 3.18 -7.26 -3.17
CA VAL A 118 3.79 -8.59 -3.10
C VAL A 118 5.21 -8.50 -2.56
N SER A 119 5.62 -9.48 -1.75
CA SER A 119 7.01 -9.60 -1.28
C SER A 119 7.41 -11.08 -1.08
N PRO A 120 8.73 -11.35 -0.98
CA PRO A 120 9.26 -12.67 -0.65
C PRO A 120 8.87 -13.20 0.75
N GLY A 121 8.28 -12.36 1.60
CA GLY A 121 7.93 -12.73 2.96
C GLY A 121 7.91 -11.56 3.93
N THR A 122 7.67 -11.86 5.20
CA THR A 122 7.65 -10.87 6.28
C THR A 122 9.04 -10.28 6.52
N GLY A 123 9.12 -8.95 6.60
CA GLY A 123 10.39 -8.23 6.76
C GLY A 123 11.19 -8.04 5.47
N HIS A 124 10.78 -8.68 4.37
CA HIS A 124 11.33 -8.40 3.05
C HIS A 124 10.66 -7.17 2.44
N GLU A 125 11.43 -6.45 1.65
CA GLU A 125 10.94 -5.31 0.89
C GLU A 125 9.95 -5.76 -0.20
N VAL A 126 9.04 -4.86 -0.56
CA VAL A 126 8.03 -5.10 -1.59
C VAL A 126 8.70 -5.26 -2.94
N THR A 127 8.38 -6.32 -3.67
CA THR A 127 8.89 -6.59 -5.02
C THR A 127 8.05 -5.90 -6.09
N ALA A 128 6.74 -5.78 -5.89
CA ALA A 128 5.88 -4.96 -6.74
C ALA A 128 4.61 -4.47 -6.06
N PHE A 129 4.06 -3.38 -6.60
CA PHE A 129 2.73 -2.86 -6.30
C PHE A 129 1.84 -2.94 -7.54
N PHE A 130 0.70 -3.62 -7.44
CA PHE A 130 -0.28 -3.75 -8.50
C PHE A 130 -1.47 -2.83 -8.21
N ASN A 131 -1.55 -1.71 -8.94
CA ASN A 131 -2.68 -0.79 -8.95
C ASN A 131 -3.70 -1.24 -10.00
N LYS A 132 -4.91 -0.67 -10.04
CA LYS A 132 -5.96 -1.14 -10.98
C LYS A 132 -5.57 -1.05 -12.47
N ASP A 133 -4.73 -0.10 -12.83
CA ASP A 133 -4.33 0.25 -14.20
C ASP A 133 -2.82 0.25 -14.43
N SER A 134 -2.03 -0.08 -13.42
CA SER A 134 -0.57 0.02 -13.49
C SER A 134 0.11 -0.90 -12.49
N VAL A 135 1.34 -1.30 -12.79
CA VAL A 135 2.18 -2.12 -11.91
C VAL A 135 3.50 -1.42 -11.70
N ASP A 136 3.87 -1.18 -10.45
CA ASP A 136 5.17 -0.63 -10.06
C ASP A 136 6.08 -1.78 -9.62
N VAL A 137 7.06 -2.17 -10.44
CA VAL A 137 8.00 -3.27 -10.17
C VAL A 137 9.31 -2.72 -9.65
N ARG A 138 9.82 -3.30 -8.57
CA ARG A 138 11.08 -2.88 -7.97
C ARG A 138 12.28 -3.27 -8.85
N GLN A 139 13.23 -2.36 -8.97
CA GLN A 139 14.46 -2.55 -9.74
C GLN A 139 15.65 -2.91 -8.84
N GLU A 140 16.62 -3.68 -9.36
CA GLU A 140 17.83 -4.08 -8.63
C GLU A 140 18.70 -2.88 -8.20
N GLU A 141 18.74 -1.82 -9.03
CA GLU A 141 19.48 -0.58 -8.73
C GLU A 141 18.72 0.33 -7.74
N GLY A 142 17.58 -0.14 -7.21
CA GLY A 142 16.67 0.62 -6.38
C GLY A 142 15.61 1.38 -7.19
N GLY A 143 14.55 1.80 -6.50
CA GLY A 143 13.39 2.45 -7.12
C GLY A 143 12.39 1.47 -7.74
N TYR A 144 11.40 2.02 -8.43
CA TYR A 144 10.30 1.28 -9.06
C TYR A 144 10.11 1.74 -10.51
N GLU A 145 9.94 0.78 -11.41
CA GLU A 145 9.50 1.00 -12.79
C GLU A 145 8.00 0.82 -12.89
N ARG A 146 7.31 1.82 -13.45
CA ARG A 146 5.85 1.80 -13.65
C ARG A 146 5.49 1.26 -15.03
N LEU A 147 4.78 0.15 -15.06
CA LEU A 147 4.18 -0.46 -16.24
C LEU A 147 2.70 -0.08 -16.29
N VAL A 148 2.30 0.78 -17.24
CA VAL A 148 0.90 1.15 -17.42
C VAL A 148 0.19 0.08 -18.26
N LEU A 149 -0.93 -0.43 -17.75
CA LEU A 149 -1.74 -1.42 -18.44
C LEU A 149 -2.74 -0.72 -19.34
N SER A 150 -2.63 -0.93 -20.65
CA SER A 150 -3.57 -0.36 -21.60
C SER A 150 -4.95 -0.98 -21.41
N THR A 151 -5.88 -0.19 -20.85
CA THR A 151 -7.30 -0.44 -21.07
C THR A 151 -7.60 -0.20 -22.55
N PRO A 152 -8.55 -0.91 -23.17
CA PRO A 152 -8.91 -0.73 -24.59
C PRO A 152 -9.52 0.65 -24.94
N ALA A 153 -9.38 1.66 -24.07
CA ALA A 153 -9.83 3.03 -24.32
C ALA A 153 -8.71 4.01 -24.69
N MET A 154 -7.43 3.61 -24.72
CA MET A 154 -6.32 4.51 -25.10
C MET A 154 -5.29 3.77 -25.97
N PRO A 155 -4.81 4.37 -27.09
CA PRO A 155 -3.81 3.74 -27.94
C PRO A 155 -2.51 3.55 -27.15
N ALA A 156 -2.09 2.29 -27.04
CA ALA A 156 -0.86 1.87 -26.41
C ALA A 156 0.36 2.48 -27.11
N ALA A 157 0.95 3.52 -26.52
CA ALA A 157 2.34 3.86 -26.82
C ALA A 157 3.22 2.79 -26.18
N ARG A 158 3.70 1.85 -27.00
CA ARG A 158 4.88 1.04 -26.65
C ARG A 158 6.03 1.99 -26.37
N THR A 159 6.46 2.12 -25.13
CA THR A 159 7.78 2.66 -24.82
C THR A 159 8.63 1.56 -24.20
N THR A 160 9.40 0.93 -25.06
CA THR A 160 10.66 0.28 -24.72
C THR A 160 11.75 1.33 -24.49
N ALA A 161 12.56 1.13 -23.44
CA ALA A 161 13.86 1.77 -23.15
C ALA A 161 13.79 3.22 -22.57
N ALA A 162 14.68 3.69 -21.70
CA ALA A 162 16.03 3.25 -21.35
C ALA A 162 16.45 3.79 -19.96
N LYS A 163 17.41 3.09 -19.37
CA LYS A 163 18.30 3.47 -18.27
C LYS A 163 19.11 4.74 -18.60
N ALA A 164 19.00 5.80 -17.79
CA ALA A 164 19.99 6.87 -17.53
C ALA A 164 19.31 7.95 -16.66
N GLY A 165 19.82 8.33 -15.48
CA GLY A 165 21.08 9.06 -15.36
C GLY A 165 20.85 10.51 -15.80
N GLY A 166 20.68 11.42 -14.84
CA GLY A 166 20.02 12.71 -15.05
C GLY A 166 20.65 13.67 -16.05
N ALA A 167 19.84 14.60 -16.57
CA ALA A 167 20.30 15.89 -17.07
C ALA A 167 19.14 16.89 -17.24
N ARG A 168 19.40 18.11 -16.78
CA ARG A 168 18.74 19.35 -17.19
C ARG A 168 18.84 19.56 -18.72
N LYS A 169 17.81 20.20 -19.30
CA LYS A 169 17.78 21.00 -20.55
C LYS A 169 18.14 20.21 -21.83
N THR A 170 17.46 20.29 -22.98
CA THR A 170 16.50 21.24 -23.56
C THR A 170 15.97 20.60 -24.86
N LYS A 171 14.72 20.94 -25.23
CA LYS A 171 14.14 21.03 -26.58
C LYS A 171 14.35 19.85 -27.55
N ALA A 172 13.27 19.16 -27.87
CA ALA A 172 12.45 19.46 -29.07
C ALA A 172 11.41 18.34 -29.27
N ALA A 173 10.16 18.61 -28.90
CA ALA A 173 9.01 17.87 -29.39
C ALA A 173 7.93 18.90 -29.73
N ALA A 174 7.32 18.72 -30.90
CA ALA A 174 6.46 19.64 -31.60
C ALA A 174 5.38 20.25 -30.69
N ALA A 175 5.25 21.58 -30.80
CA ALA A 175 4.19 22.35 -30.17
C ALA A 175 2.83 21.88 -30.66
N GLN A 176 2.04 21.25 -29.79
CA GLN A 176 0.61 21.49 -29.79
C GLN A 176 0.41 22.88 -29.21
N GLU A 177 -0.11 23.79 -30.02
CA GLU A 177 -0.57 25.10 -29.59
C GLU A 177 -1.50 24.90 -28.39
N PRO A 178 -1.24 25.50 -27.21
CA PRO A 178 -2.20 25.48 -26.14
C PRO A 178 -3.44 26.24 -26.62
N GLU A 179 -4.57 25.54 -26.68
CA GLU A 179 -5.88 26.13 -26.95
C GLU A 179 -6.04 27.34 -26.01
N PRO A 180 -6.30 28.55 -26.53
CA PRO A 180 -6.33 29.75 -25.71
C PRO A 180 -7.38 29.58 -24.61
N ALA A 181 -6.97 29.78 -23.36
CA ALA A 181 -7.89 29.72 -22.23
C ALA A 181 -9.07 30.68 -22.49
N PRO A 182 -10.32 30.24 -22.26
CA PRO A 182 -11.48 31.05 -22.58
C PRO A 182 -11.43 32.37 -21.80
N PRO A 183 -11.74 33.51 -22.47
CA PRO A 183 -11.70 34.82 -21.83
C PRO A 183 -12.62 34.83 -20.61
N THR A 184 -12.21 35.53 -19.55
CA THR A 184 -12.99 35.67 -18.31
C THR A 184 -13.43 37.11 -18.13
N CYS A 185 -14.65 37.32 -17.63
CA CYS A 185 -15.19 38.64 -17.36
C CYS A 185 -14.40 39.29 -16.21
N PRO A 186 -13.88 40.53 -16.36
CA PRO A 186 -13.12 41.19 -15.30
C PRO A 186 -13.99 41.62 -14.11
N THR A 187 -15.32 41.65 -14.27
CA THR A 187 -16.26 42.12 -13.24
C THR A 187 -16.75 40.98 -12.35
N CYS A 188 -17.15 39.85 -12.94
CA CYS A 188 -17.75 38.73 -12.21
C CYS A 188 -16.94 37.42 -12.30
N TYR A 189 -15.81 37.43 -13.02
CA TYR A 189 -14.90 36.29 -13.19
C TYR A 189 -15.52 35.03 -13.82
N MET A 190 -16.71 35.13 -14.43
CA MET A 190 -17.30 34.05 -15.24
C MET A 190 -16.62 33.94 -16.61
N GLN A 191 -16.59 32.73 -17.17
CA GLN A 191 -16.14 32.49 -18.55
C GLN A 191 -17.06 33.23 -19.53
N LEU A 192 -16.46 34.04 -20.40
CA LEU A 192 -17.16 34.79 -21.42
C LEU A 192 -17.51 33.87 -22.60
N PRO A 193 -18.72 34.01 -23.19
CA PRO A 193 -19.00 33.43 -24.50
C PRO A 193 -18.06 34.03 -25.55
N GLY A 194 -17.96 33.38 -26.72
CA GLY A 194 -17.08 33.83 -27.81
C GLY A 194 -17.37 35.25 -28.35
N THR A 195 -18.47 35.88 -27.91
CA THR A 195 -18.83 37.27 -28.20
C THR A 195 -18.04 38.29 -27.35
N GLY A 196 -17.44 37.87 -26.24
CA GLY A 196 -16.66 38.74 -25.34
C GLY A 196 -17.49 39.67 -24.44
N ILE A 197 -18.83 39.52 -24.44
CA ILE A 197 -19.75 40.29 -23.60
C ILE A 197 -20.36 39.37 -22.53
N CYS A 198 -20.48 39.86 -21.30
CA CYS A 198 -21.03 39.08 -20.18
C CYS A 198 -22.52 39.38 -20.01
N ASP A 199 -23.38 38.37 -20.21
CA ASP A 199 -24.84 38.50 -20.06
C ASP A 199 -25.29 38.85 -18.62
N SER A 200 -24.43 38.60 -17.62
CA SER A 200 -24.72 38.88 -16.21
C SER A 200 -24.29 40.28 -15.76
N CYS A 201 -23.54 41.02 -16.56
CA CYS A 201 -22.98 42.33 -16.20
C CYS A 201 -23.33 43.45 -17.19
N ASP A 202 -24.23 43.19 -18.13
CA ASP A 202 -24.82 44.20 -19.01
C ASP A 202 -25.86 45.06 -18.27
#